data_AF-A0A8C3VL13-F1
#
_entry.id   AF-A0A8C3VL13-F1
#
_cell.length_a   1.000
_cell.length_b   1.000
_cell.length_c   1.000
_cell.angle_alpha   90.00
_cell.angle_beta   90.00
_cell.angle_gamma   90.00
#
_symmetry.space_group_name_H-M   'P 1'
#
loop_
_entity.id
_entity.type
_entity.pdbx_description
1 polymer ?
#
loop_
_entity_poly.entity_id
_entity_poly.type
_entity_poly.pdbx_seq_one_letter_code
_entity_poly.pdbx_strand_id
1 'polypeptide(L)'
;MRHSRCSVALVSSAVAPAKEANATGPKAVELVLVKEQNGVQLTNSTLLNPPQSCAEAPDRETWSKKADFLLSVIGFAVDLANVWRFPYLCYKNGGGAFLVPYLLFMVIAGMPLFYMELALGQFNREGAAGVWKICPILKGVGYSAVLVSLYIGFFYNVIIAWALHYLFSSLTAELPWTHCNNSWNSPRCSDARAPGSGDNDTRTTPAAEYFERGVLHLHESRGIDDLGPPRWQLTSCLVLVIVLLYFSLWKGVKTSGKVVWITATMPYVVLLALLLRGVTLPGALDGIRAYLSVDFHRLCEASVWIDAAVQICFSLGVGLGVLIAFSSYNKFTNNCYRDAIITTSVNSLTSFSSGFVVFSFLGYMAQKHSVPIGDVAKDGPGLIFTIYPEALATLPLASVWAVVFFLMLLTLGIDSAMGGMESVITGLVDEFQPLRRHRRLFTLLVVLTTFSLSLFCVTNGGIYVFTLLDHFAAGTSILFGVLMEVIGVAWFYGVWQFSNDIKQMTGQRPSLYWRLCWKFISPCFLLFVVVVSIVTFRPPRYGAYVFPEWANALGWAIAASSMSVAPIYAAYKFCSLPGSPREKLAYAITPEKERERVDRGEVPQFTLRHWLVV
;
A
#
# COMPACT_ATOMS: atom_id res chain seq x y z
N MET A 1 -62.95 -48.55 -41.34
CA MET A 1 -62.85 -49.16 -40.00
C MET A 1 -61.37 -49.44 -39.75
N ARG A 2 -60.73 -49.16 -38.60
CA ARG A 2 -61.11 -48.42 -37.38
C ARG A 2 -60.19 -47.19 -37.23
N HIS A 3 -60.60 -46.18 -36.44
CA HIS A 3 -60.03 -44.84 -36.53
C HIS A 3 -58.66 -44.64 -35.84
N SER A 4 -57.80 -43.87 -36.53
CA SER A 4 -56.72 -43.06 -35.98
C SER A 4 -56.85 -41.65 -36.58
N ARG A 5 -56.64 -40.61 -35.77
CA ARG A 5 -56.23 -39.25 -36.20
C ARG A 5 -55.45 -38.57 -35.08
N CYS A 6 -54.50 -37.73 -35.46
CA CYS A 6 -53.58 -37.02 -34.58
C CYS A 6 -53.31 -35.60 -35.14
N SER A 7 -52.63 -34.77 -34.34
CA SER A 7 -52.06 -33.43 -34.65
C SER A 7 -52.98 -32.22 -34.74
N VAL A 8 -52.57 -30.98 -34.41
CA VAL A 8 -51.47 -30.40 -33.56
C VAL A 8 -51.82 -28.90 -33.38
N ALA A 9 -51.55 -28.27 -32.21
CA ALA A 9 -51.27 -26.81 -32.09
C ALA A 9 -50.66 -26.42 -30.72
N LEU A 10 -49.80 -25.40 -30.70
CA LEU A 10 -49.16 -24.77 -29.53
C LEU A 10 -49.43 -23.23 -29.58
N VAL A 11 -49.03 -22.31 -28.67
CA VAL A 11 -47.96 -22.23 -27.64
C VAL A 11 -48.42 -21.29 -26.50
N SER A 12 -47.68 -21.27 -25.37
CA SER A 12 -47.61 -20.18 -24.36
C SER A 12 -48.63 -20.26 -23.19
N SER A 13 -48.34 -19.76 -21.98
CA SER A 13 -47.14 -19.04 -21.49
C SER A 13 -46.39 -19.81 -20.37
N ALA A 14 -45.97 -19.16 -19.27
CA ALA A 14 -45.17 -19.76 -18.20
C ALA A 14 -45.40 -19.15 -16.81
N VAL A 15 -45.34 -20.00 -15.77
CA VAL A 15 -44.89 -19.68 -14.40
C VAL A 15 -44.16 -20.91 -13.84
N ALA A 16 -43.00 -20.74 -13.20
CA ALA A 16 -42.24 -21.82 -12.57
C ALA A 16 -42.49 -21.88 -11.05
N PRO A 17 -42.52 -23.08 -10.41
CA PRO A 17 -42.84 -23.23 -8.99
C PRO A 17 -41.65 -22.96 -8.04
N ALA A 18 -41.96 -22.73 -6.76
CA ALA A 18 -41.03 -22.28 -5.72
C ALA A 18 -40.31 -23.42 -4.97
N LYS A 19 -39.30 -23.04 -4.18
CA LYS A 19 -38.46 -23.92 -3.34
C LYS A 19 -39.23 -24.66 -2.24
N GLU A 20 -38.80 -25.89 -1.96
CA GLU A 20 -39.17 -26.66 -0.76
C GLU A 20 -38.61 -26.04 0.53
N ALA A 21 -39.26 -26.35 1.66
CA ALA A 21 -38.94 -25.80 2.98
C ALA A 21 -38.45 -26.88 3.97
N ASN A 22 -37.39 -26.53 4.70
CA ASN A 22 -36.76 -27.16 5.87
C ASN A 22 -37.41 -28.43 6.48
N ALA A 23 -36.62 -29.50 6.54
CA ALA A 23 -36.86 -30.63 7.43
C ALA A 23 -36.70 -30.25 8.92
N THR A 24 -37.65 -30.64 9.77
CA THR A 24 -37.62 -30.41 11.22
C THR A 24 -37.10 -31.62 11.99
N GLY A 25 -36.03 -31.42 12.76
CA GLY A 25 -35.57 -32.39 13.77
C GLY A 25 -36.46 -32.42 15.02
N PRO A 26 -36.35 -33.46 15.86
CA PRO A 26 -37.24 -33.67 17.01
C PRO A 26 -37.00 -32.63 18.12
N LYS A 27 -38.10 -32.10 18.69
CA LYS A 27 -38.06 -31.21 19.86
C LYS A 27 -38.30 -32.02 21.13
N ALA A 28 -37.38 -31.91 22.10
CA ALA A 28 -37.64 -32.38 23.45
C ALA A 28 -38.51 -31.35 24.21
N VAL A 29 -39.41 -31.84 25.07
CA VAL A 29 -40.26 -31.04 25.95
C VAL A 29 -40.10 -31.60 27.36
N GLU A 30 -39.70 -30.76 28.31
CA GLU A 30 -39.59 -31.14 29.72
C GLU A 30 -40.85 -30.69 30.47
N LEU A 31 -41.51 -31.63 31.15
CA LEU A 31 -42.77 -31.42 31.86
C LEU A 31 -42.52 -31.40 33.38
N VAL A 32 -42.53 -30.20 33.97
CA VAL A 32 -42.43 -30.02 35.43
C VAL A 32 -43.83 -30.17 36.03
N LEU A 33 -44.08 -31.28 36.73
CA LEU A 33 -45.31 -31.52 37.49
C LEU A 33 -45.16 -31.04 38.94
N VAL A 34 -45.77 -29.90 39.25
CA VAL A 34 -45.96 -29.45 40.65
C VAL A 34 -47.32 -29.96 41.14
N LYS A 35 -47.34 -30.61 42.31
CA LYS A 35 -48.56 -31.15 42.94
C LYS A 35 -48.85 -30.39 44.23
N GLU A 36 -49.87 -29.54 44.22
CA GLU A 36 -50.50 -29.02 45.43
C GLU A 36 -51.99 -29.43 45.51
N GLN A 37 -52.53 -29.40 46.73
CA GLN A 37 -53.91 -29.80 47.02
C GLN A 37 -54.88 -28.63 46.82
N ASN A 38 -56.06 -28.95 46.29
CA ASN A 38 -57.17 -28.05 45.92
C ASN A 38 -56.93 -27.32 44.59
N GLY A 39 -57.84 -27.56 43.63
CA GLY A 39 -57.53 -27.37 42.21
C GLY A 39 -58.02 -26.06 41.60
N VAL A 40 -57.24 -25.59 40.62
CA VAL A 40 -57.65 -25.16 39.26
C VAL A 40 -56.37 -25.27 38.40
N GLN A 41 -56.43 -25.90 37.22
CA GLN A 41 -55.27 -25.96 36.31
C GLN A 41 -55.26 -24.77 35.35
N LEU A 42 -54.11 -24.09 35.24
CA LEU A 42 -53.80 -23.18 34.14
C LEU A 42 -52.50 -23.64 33.47
N THR A 43 -52.61 -24.28 32.30
CA THR A 43 -51.45 -24.78 31.53
C THR A 43 -50.81 -23.67 30.71
N ASN A 44 -49.92 -22.89 31.32
CA ASN A 44 -49.05 -21.99 30.58
C ASN A 44 -47.95 -22.77 29.85
N SER A 45 -48.17 -23.07 28.57
CA SER A 45 -47.17 -23.64 27.67
C SER A 45 -46.25 -22.54 27.13
N THR A 46 -45.28 -22.10 27.93
CA THR A 46 -44.24 -21.18 27.48
C THR A 46 -43.32 -21.89 26.49
N LEU A 47 -43.51 -21.63 25.20
CA LEU A 47 -42.53 -21.97 24.17
C LEU A 47 -41.26 -21.16 24.42
N LEU A 48 -40.30 -21.75 25.15
CA LEU A 48 -38.91 -21.33 25.04
C LEU A 48 -38.51 -21.48 23.58
N ASN A 49 -38.27 -20.35 22.91
CA ASN A 49 -37.40 -20.36 21.75
C ASN A 49 -36.10 -21.07 22.18
N PRO A 50 -35.51 -21.94 21.34
CA PRO A 50 -34.17 -22.43 21.62
C PRO A 50 -33.28 -21.21 21.89
N PRO A 51 -32.33 -21.28 22.84
CA PRO A 51 -31.44 -20.17 23.09
C PRO A 51 -30.87 -19.73 21.75
N GLN A 52 -31.01 -18.45 21.42
CA GLN A 52 -30.51 -17.91 20.16
C GLN A 52 -29.06 -18.36 20.06
N SER A 53 -28.77 -19.25 19.12
CA SER A 53 -27.39 -19.57 18.77
C SER A 53 -26.74 -18.23 18.49
N CYS A 54 -25.70 -17.89 19.27
CA CYS A 54 -25.00 -16.62 19.14
C CYS A 54 -24.77 -16.38 17.65
N ALA A 55 -25.41 -15.34 17.10
CA ALA A 55 -25.57 -15.21 15.64
C ALA A 55 -24.21 -15.42 14.99
N GLU A 56 -24.06 -16.53 14.27
CA GLU A 56 -22.75 -16.94 13.74
C GLU A 56 -22.19 -15.78 12.94
N ALA A 57 -21.05 -15.25 13.40
CA ALA A 57 -20.49 -14.02 12.85
C ALA A 57 -20.31 -14.24 11.34
N PRO A 58 -21.03 -13.50 10.47
CA PRO A 58 -21.26 -13.96 9.10
C PRO A 58 -19.93 -14.15 8.39
N ASP A 59 -19.77 -15.37 7.86
CA ASP A 59 -18.51 -15.95 7.44
C ASP A 59 -17.69 -14.97 6.60
N ARG A 60 -16.49 -14.60 7.07
CA ARG A 60 -15.66 -13.61 6.38
C ARG A 60 -15.27 -14.16 5.02
N GLU A 61 -15.51 -13.37 3.98
CA GLU A 61 -15.13 -13.70 2.60
C GLU A 61 -13.66 -14.15 2.51
N THR A 62 -13.35 -15.00 1.54
CA THR A 62 -11.99 -15.51 1.34
C THR A 62 -11.54 -15.36 -0.10
N TRP A 63 -10.23 -15.30 -0.33
CA TRP A 63 -9.64 -15.37 -1.66
C TRP A 63 -10.11 -16.61 -2.43
N SER A 64 -10.34 -16.48 -3.74
CA SER A 64 -10.89 -17.58 -4.54
C SER A 64 -9.85 -18.67 -4.81
N LYS A 65 -8.59 -18.27 -4.99
CA LYS A 65 -7.40 -19.11 -5.04
C LYS A 65 -6.30 -18.51 -4.16
N LYS A 66 -5.36 -19.34 -3.69
CA LYS A 66 -4.15 -18.86 -3.00
C LYS A 66 -3.27 -17.97 -3.90
N ALA A 67 -3.27 -18.22 -5.21
CA ALA A 67 -2.56 -17.39 -6.18
C ALA A 67 -3.13 -15.96 -6.25
N ASP A 68 -4.45 -15.78 -6.09
CA ASP A 68 -5.08 -14.45 -6.07
C ASP A 68 -4.51 -13.60 -4.92
N PHE A 69 -4.44 -14.18 -3.71
CA PHE A 69 -3.79 -13.55 -2.55
C PHE A 69 -2.32 -13.22 -2.83
N LEU A 70 -1.53 -14.20 -3.27
CA LEU A 70 -0.09 -14.01 -3.48
C LEU A 70 0.20 -12.94 -4.53
N LEU A 71 -0.56 -12.90 -5.63
CA LEU A 71 -0.45 -11.87 -6.66
C LEU A 71 -0.92 -10.50 -6.15
N SER A 72 -1.98 -10.43 -5.33
CA SER A 72 -2.40 -9.16 -4.71
C SER A 72 -1.34 -8.59 -3.76
N VAL A 73 -0.67 -9.43 -2.95
CA VAL A 73 0.40 -8.95 -2.07
C VAL A 73 1.65 -8.59 -2.88
N ILE A 74 2.01 -9.36 -3.92
CA ILE A 74 3.13 -9.03 -4.82
C ILE A 74 2.87 -7.72 -5.57
N GLY A 75 1.70 -7.52 -6.17
CA GLY A 75 1.35 -6.28 -6.89
C GLY A 75 1.20 -5.07 -5.98
N PHE A 76 0.89 -5.26 -4.70
CA PHE A 76 0.94 -4.18 -3.71
C PHE A 76 2.39 -3.79 -3.36
N ALA A 77 3.26 -4.76 -3.09
CA ALA A 77 4.65 -4.50 -2.71
C ALA A 77 5.52 -4.05 -3.90
N VAL A 78 5.20 -4.51 -5.11
CA VAL A 78 5.91 -4.14 -6.34
C VAL A 78 5.19 -2.97 -7.01
N ASP A 79 5.69 -1.77 -6.75
CA ASP A 79 5.11 -0.49 -7.11
C ASP A 79 6.07 0.35 -7.98
N LEU A 80 5.81 1.67 -8.09
CA LEU A 80 6.71 2.58 -8.80
C LEU A 80 8.01 2.83 -8.03
N ALA A 81 8.06 2.72 -6.69
CA ALA A 81 9.26 2.89 -5.88
C ALA A 81 10.36 1.86 -6.23
N ASN A 82 9.98 0.64 -6.62
CA ASN A 82 10.92 -0.35 -7.16
C ASN A 82 11.60 0.12 -8.46
N VAL A 83 10.91 0.91 -9.29
CA VAL A 83 11.42 1.35 -10.61
C VAL A 83 12.18 2.66 -10.50
N TRP A 84 11.66 3.70 -9.83
CA TRP A 84 12.32 5.02 -9.80
C TRP A 84 13.30 5.25 -8.65
N ARG A 85 13.08 4.65 -7.49
CA ARG A 85 13.68 5.09 -6.22
C ARG A 85 14.78 4.16 -5.77
N PHE A 86 14.53 2.85 -5.76
CA PHE A 86 15.57 1.87 -5.42
C PHE A 86 16.82 1.99 -6.33
N PRO A 87 16.71 2.08 -7.66
CA PRO A 87 17.88 2.21 -8.53
C PRO A 87 18.65 3.51 -8.31
N TYR A 88 17.94 4.62 -8.16
CA TYR A 88 18.54 5.92 -7.84
C TYR A 88 19.27 5.88 -6.48
N LEU A 89 18.65 5.31 -5.44
CA LEU A 89 19.28 5.16 -4.12
C LEU A 89 20.52 4.27 -4.15
N CYS A 90 20.53 3.19 -4.95
CA CYS A 90 21.74 2.39 -5.15
C CYS A 90 22.88 3.27 -5.66
N TYR A 91 22.68 3.95 -6.79
CA TYR A 91 23.71 4.80 -7.40
C TYR A 91 24.18 5.94 -6.47
N LYS A 92 23.24 6.67 -5.85
CA LYS A 92 23.53 7.75 -4.90
C LYS A 92 24.40 7.28 -3.73
N ASN A 93 24.17 6.07 -3.22
CA ASN A 93 24.72 5.56 -1.97
C ASN A 93 25.86 4.53 -2.16
N GLY A 94 26.63 4.65 -3.25
CA GLY A 94 27.82 3.83 -3.50
C GLY A 94 27.58 2.57 -4.32
N GLY A 95 26.54 2.58 -5.18
CA GLY A 95 26.19 1.56 -6.15
C GLY A 95 25.92 0.19 -5.51
N GLY A 96 26.72 -0.81 -5.88
CA GLY A 96 26.66 -2.15 -5.33
C GLY A 96 26.95 -2.22 -3.83
N ALA A 97 27.63 -1.24 -3.24
CA ALA A 97 27.86 -1.19 -1.79
C ALA A 97 26.53 -1.01 -1.02
N PHE A 98 25.56 -0.29 -1.57
CA PHE A 98 24.22 -0.06 -0.97
C PHE A 98 23.43 -1.36 -0.76
N LEU A 99 23.74 -2.42 -1.52
CA LEU A 99 23.10 -3.73 -1.33
C LEU A 99 23.42 -4.35 0.04
N VAL A 100 24.53 -3.97 0.69
CA VAL A 100 24.90 -4.46 2.03
C VAL A 100 23.91 -3.97 3.11
N PRO A 101 23.71 -2.65 3.34
CA PRO A 101 22.71 -2.17 4.29
C PRO A 101 21.28 -2.55 3.87
N TYR A 102 20.98 -2.56 2.56
CA TYR A 102 19.65 -2.95 2.07
C TYR A 102 19.31 -4.42 2.39
N LEU A 103 20.18 -5.37 2.04
CA LEU A 103 19.93 -6.79 2.33
C LEU A 103 19.97 -7.08 3.83
N LEU A 104 20.85 -6.42 4.59
CA LEU A 104 20.87 -6.56 6.05
C LEU A 104 19.53 -6.14 6.67
N PHE A 105 19.02 -4.95 6.32
CA PHE A 105 17.73 -4.48 6.83
C PHE A 105 16.53 -5.25 6.28
N MET A 106 16.59 -5.77 5.06
CA MET A 106 15.57 -6.67 4.51
C MET A 106 15.46 -7.95 5.36
N VAL A 107 16.60 -8.49 5.81
CA VAL A 107 16.66 -9.66 6.69
C VAL A 107 16.24 -9.30 8.11
N ILE A 108 16.89 -8.33 8.78
CA ILE A 108 16.69 -8.12 10.23
C ILE A 108 15.41 -7.37 10.60
N ALA A 109 14.84 -6.58 9.68
CA ALA A 109 13.66 -5.75 9.93
C ALA A 109 12.54 -6.00 8.90
N GLY A 110 12.79 -5.77 7.61
CA GLY A 110 11.74 -5.80 6.57
C GLY A 110 10.93 -7.10 6.53
N MET A 111 11.60 -8.23 6.32
CA MET A 111 10.95 -9.55 6.25
C MET A 111 10.29 -9.98 7.58
N PRO A 112 10.90 -9.75 8.77
CA PRO A 112 10.22 -9.96 10.05
C PRO A 112 8.95 -9.14 10.20
N LEU A 113 8.96 -7.86 9.88
CA LEU A 113 7.80 -6.97 10.03
C LEU A 113 6.67 -7.37 9.06
N PHE A 114 7.02 -7.66 7.82
CA PHE A 114 6.10 -8.17 6.81
C PHE A 114 5.44 -9.49 7.22
N TYR A 115 6.22 -10.42 7.79
CA TYR A 115 5.70 -11.67 8.32
C TYR A 115 4.80 -11.45 9.56
N MET A 116 5.13 -10.48 10.41
CA MET A 116 4.31 -10.09 11.56
C MET A 116 2.92 -9.64 11.13
N GLU A 117 2.80 -8.68 10.21
CA GLU A 117 1.50 -8.19 9.72
C GLU A 117 0.66 -9.29 9.05
N LEU A 118 1.28 -10.12 8.20
CA LEU A 118 0.57 -11.21 7.52
C LEU A 118 0.07 -12.29 8.50
N ALA A 119 0.83 -12.58 9.56
CA ALA A 119 0.38 -13.48 10.62
C ALA A 119 -0.71 -12.84 11.49
N LEU A 120 -0.56 -11.57 11.84
CA LEU A 120 -1.46 -10.82 12.70
C LEU A 120 -2.85 -10.65 12.07
N GLY A 121 -2.92 -10.29 10.79
CA GLY A 121 -4.18 -10.17 10.05
C GLY A 121 -4.84 -11.53 9.80
N GLN A 122 -4.08 -12.56 9.41
CA GLN A 122 -4.62 -13.91 9.19
C GLN A 122 -5.18 -14.55 10.48
N PHE A 123 -4.54 -14.33 11.63
CA PHE A 123 -5.00 -14.89 12.90
C PHE A 123 -6.31 -14.23 13.38
N ASN A 124 -6.33 -12.90 13.41
CA ASN A 124 -7.46 -12.15 13.94
C ASN A 124 -8.65 -12.08 12.98
N ARG A 125 -8.40 -12.18 11.67
CA ARG A 125 -9.40 -12.07 10.58
C ARG A 125 -10.20 -10.76 10.63
N GLU A 126 -9.50 -9.67 10.93
CA GLU A 126 -10.02 -8.29 10.94
C GLU A 126 -9.03 -7.33 10.25
N GLY A 127 -9.54 -6.19 9.78
CA GLY A 127 -8.74 -5.12 9.16
C GLY A 127 -7.88 -4.34 10.16
N ALA A 128 -7.11 -3.38 9.64
CA ALA A 128 -6.06 -2.67 10.37
C ALA A 128 -6.47 -2.01 11.70
N ALA A 129 -7.73 -1.56 11.85
CA ALA A 129 -8.24 -1.03 13.12
C ALA A 129 -8.77 -2.12 14.08
N GLY A 130 -9.50 -3.10 13.55
CA GLY A 130 -10.10 -4.19 14.34
C GLY A 130 -9.09 -5.17 14.92
N VAL A 131 -7.96 -5.37 14.22
CA VAL A 131 -6.86 -6.23 14.66
C VAL A 131 -6.36 -5.89 16.09
N TRP A 132 -6.44 -4.61 16.48
CA TRP A 132 -6.03 -4.10 17.79
C TRP A 132 -6.95 -4.47 18.95
N LYS A 133 -7.96 -5.31 18.74
CA LYS A 133 -8.64 -6.02 19.84
C LYS A 133 -7.68 -6.91 20.65
N ILE A 134 -6.47 -7.19 20.14
CA ILE A 134 -5.37 -7.78 20.92
C ILE A 134 -4.83 -6.87 22.03
N CYS A 135 -4.94 -5.54 21.88
CA CYS A 135 -4.45 -4.56 22.85
C CYS A 135 -5.26 -3.26 22.74
N PRO A 136 -6.43 -3.16 23.40
CA PRO A 136 -7.39 -2.07 23.19
C PRO A 136 -6.86 -0.64 23.34
N ILE A 137 -5.82 -0.42 24.15
CA ILE A 137 -5.17 0.89 24.33
C ILE A 137 -4.44 1.37 23.06
N LEU A 138 -3.92 0.44 22.26
CA LEU A 138 -3.15 0.73 21.04
C LEU A 138 -3.99 0.73 19.76
N LYS A 139 -5.32 0.64 19.87
CA LYS A 139 -6.23 0.68 18.71
C LYS A 139 -6.15 1.96 17.88
N GLY A 140 -5.61 3.05 18.44
CA GLY A 140 -5.23 4.25 17.68
C GLY A 140 -4.13 4.02 16.63
N VAL A 141 -3.27 3.00 16.77
CA VAL A 141 -2.26 2.64 15.76
C VAL A 141 -2.93 2.17 14.47
N GLY A 142 -3.98 1.36 14.57
CA GLY A 142 -4.76 0.92 13.40
C GLY A 142 -5.51 2.06 12.70
N TYR A 143 -6.07 3.01 13.45
CA TYR A 143 -6.65 4.21 12.87
C TYR A 143 -5.58 5.13 12.24
N SER A 144 -4.37 5.19 12.80
CA SER A 144 -3.23 5.89 12.19
C SER A 144 -2.85 5.25 10.85
N ALA A 145 -2.71 3.92 10.77
CA ALA A 145 -2.41 3.21 9.51
C ALA A 145 -3.47 3.43 8.42
N VAL A 146 -4.75 3.45 8.80
CA VAL A 146 -5.86 3.82 7.90
C VAL A 146 -5.75 5.27 7.42
N LEU A 147 -5.42 6.22 8.30
CA LEU A 147 -5.28 7.63 7.94
C LEU A 147 -4.06 7.89 7.03
N VAL A 148 -2.92 7.25 7.28
CA VAL A 148 -1.74 7.32 6.41
C VAL A 148 -2.03 6.72 5.03
N SER A 149 -2.71 5.57 4.97
CA SER A 149 -3.14 4.96 3.69
C SER A 149 -4.08 5.88 2.90
N LEU A 150 -4.95 6.61 3.59
CA LEU A 150 -5.82 7.62 2.98
C LEU A 150 -5.02 8.81 2.42
N TYR A 151 -4.01 9.30 3.16
CA TYR A 151 -3.11 10.37 2.69
C TYR A 151 -2.31 9.97 1.44
N ILE A 152 -1.77 8.75 1.40
CA ILE A 152 -1.09 8.22 0.22
C ILE A 152 -2.06 8.18 -0.98
N GLY A 153 -3.31 7.78 -0.74
CA GLY A 153 -4.38 7.80 -1.75
C GLY A 153 -4.68 9.18 -2.37
N PHE A 154 -4.28 10.29 -1.76
CA PHE A 154 -4.49 11.63 -2.32
C PHE A 154 -3.47 12.02 -3.39
N PHE A 155 -2.22 11.58 -3.25
CA PHE A 155 -1.15 11.95 -4.20
C PHE A 155 -0.76 10.79 -5.12
N TYR A 156 -0.85 9.54 -4.67
CA TYR A 156 -0.44 8.38 -5.47
C TYR A 156 -1.32 8.18 -6.72
N ASN A 157 -2.63 8.38 -6.60
CA ASN A 157 -3.58 8.32 -7.72
C ASN A 157 -3.27 9.34 -8.84
N VAL A 158 -2.56 10.43 -8.52
CA VAL A 158 -2.15 11.47 -9.48
C VAL A 158 -1.03 10.94 -10.38
N ILE A 159 -0.13 10.13 -9.85
CA ILE A 159 0.94 9.48 -10.63
C ILE A 159 0.34 8.53 -11.68
N ILE A 160 -0.70 7.80 -11.28
CA ILE A 160 -1.47 6.92 -12.17
C ILE A 160 -2.18 7.75 -13.26
N ALA A 161 -2.72 8.92 -12.90
CA ALA A 161 -3.33 9.84 -13.87
C ALA A 161 -2.29 10.44 -14.84
N TRP A 162 -1.07 10.73 -14.41
CA TRP A 162 0.03 11.12 -15.30
C TRP A 162 0.42 9.96 -16.24
N ALA A 163 0.61 8.74 -15.74
CA ALA A 163 0.90 7.57 -16.56
C ALA A 163 -0.20 7.31 -17.61
N LEU A 164 -1.47 7.47 -17.24
CA LEU A 164 -2.61 7.35 -18.14
C LEU A 164 -2.65 8.47 -19.20
N HIS A 165 -2.32 9.71 -18.82
CA HIS A 165 -2.21 10.83 -19.76
C HIS A 165 -1.10 10.57 -20.79
N TYR A 166 0.08 10.13 -20.34
CA TYR A 166 1.19 9.76 -21.21
C TYR A 166 0.87 8.54 -22.10
N LEU A 167 0.11 7.56 -21.59
CA LEU A 167 -0.37 6.43 -22.39
C LEU A 167 -1.23 6.90 -23.56
N PHE A 168 -2.18 7.81 -23.34
CA PHE A 168 -2.98 8.39 -24.42
C PHE A 168 -2.15 9.27 -25.37
N SER A 169 -1.23 10.08 -24.84
CA SER A 169 -0.27 10.88 -25.64
C SER A 169 0.75 10.02 -26.42
N SER A 170 0.83 8.72 -26.15
CA SER A 170 1.67 7.78 -26.90
C SER A 170 0.96 7.17 -28.12
N LEU A 171 -0.35 7.38 -28.30
CA LEU A 171 -1.15 6.83 -29.40
C LEU A 171 -1.02 7.65 -30.69
N THR A 172 0.22 7.91 -31.10
CA THR A 172 0.61 8.75 -32.24
C THR A 172 1.84 8.16 -32.93
N ALA A 173 2.03 8.44 -34.22
CA ALA A 173 3.21 8.01 -34.97
C ALA A 173 4.49 8.73 -34.49
N GLU A 174 4.37 10.02 -34.18
CA GLU A 174 5.45 10.84 -33.61
C GLU A 174 5.08 11.26 -32.19
N LEU A 175 5.95 10.96 -31.22
CA LEU A 175 5.72 11.24 -29.80
C LEU A 175 5.91 12.73 -29.49
N PRO A 176 5.05 13.36 -28.67
CA PRO A 176 5.03 14.82 -28.50
C PRO A 176 6.23 15.39 -27.72
N TRP A 177 7.05 14.54 -27.09
CA TRP A 177 8.28 14.91 -26.38
C TRP A 177 9.58 14.71 -27.20
N THR A 178 9.47 14.44 -28.50
CA THR A 178 10.63 14.25 -29.41
C THR A 178 11.35 15.55 -29.78
N HIS A 179 10.59 16.64 -29.95
CA HIS A 179 11.06 17.87 -30.57
C HIS A 179 10.67 19.12 -29.78
N CYS A 180 11.47 20.18 -29.92
CA CYS A 180 11.22 21.50 -29.34
C CYS A 180 10.27 22.40 -30.15
N ASN A 181 9.63 21.88 -31.20
CA ASN A 181 8.77 22.64 -32.11
C ASN A 181 7.27 22.56 -31.76
N ASN A 182 6.92 22.69 -30.47
CA ASN A 182 5.53 22.69 -30.01
C ASN A 182 5.15 24.00 -29.32
N SER A 183 3.85 24.26 -29.17
CA SER A 183 3.31 25.49 -28.57
C SER A 183 3.66 25.71 -27.10
N TRP A 184 4.01 24.65 -26.36
CA TRP A 184 4.46 24.72 -24.96
C TRP A 184 5.97 24.94 -24.81
N ASN A 185 6.76 24.80 -25.89
CA ASN A 185 8.21 24.87 -25.78
C ASN A 185 8.72 26.30 -25.56
N SER A 186 9.85 26.40 -24.84
CA SER A 186 10.53 27.67 -24.58
C SER A 186 11.68 27.90 -25.57
N PRO A 187 12.15 29.14 -25.75
CA PRO A 187 13.37 29.43 -26.50
C PRO A 187 14.66 28.80 -25.93
N ARG A 188 14.60 28.17 -24.74
CA ARG A 188 15.72 27.45 -24.10
C ARG A 188 15.71 25.94 -24.39
N CYS A 189 14.66 25.45 -25.06
CA CYS A 189 14.57 24.05 -25.47
C CYS A 189 15.64 23.73 -26.52
N SER A 190 16.30 22.58 -26.41
CA SER A 190 17.25 22.09 -27.43
C SER A 190 17.09 20.60 -27.69
N ASP A 191 16.89 20.22 -28.96
CA ASP A 191 16.77 18.82 -29.41
C ASP A 191 18.10 18.03 -29.27
N ALA A 192 19.23 18.74 -29.28
CA ALA A 192 20.55 18.23 -28.93
C ALA A 192 21.45 19.37 -28.44
N ARG A 193 22.38 19.09 -27.51
CA ARG A 193 23.48 20.02 -27.21
C ARG A 193 24.42 20.05 -28.40
N ALA A 194 24.44 21.16 -29.14
CA ALA A 194 25.41 21.37 -30.20
C ALA A 194 26.84 21.37 -29.60
N PRO A 195 27.80 20.62 -30.16
CA PRO A 195 29.17 20.58 -29.63
C PRO A 195 29.83 21.95 -29.82
N GLY A 196 29.99 22.69 -28.72
CA GLY A 196 30.65 24.01 -28.71
C GLY A 196 29.90 25.15 -27.99
N SER A 197 28.66 24.96 -27.52
CA SER A 197 28.02 25.97 -26.65
C SER A 197 28.58 25.91 -25.22
N GLY A 198 29.19 27.00 -24.75
CA GLY A 198 29.82 27.08 -23.43
C GLY A 198 28.86 26.90 -22.23
N ASP A 199 29.46 26.65 -21.08
CA ASP A 199 28.87 26.06 -19.85
C ASP A 199 27.79 26.91 -19.11
N ASN A 200 27.39 28.05 -19.68
CA ASN A 200 26.48 29.01 -19.04
C ASN A 200 25.02 28.93 -19.51
N ASP A 201 24.69 28.06 -20.47
CA ASP A 201 23.35 28.02 -21.08
C ASP A 201 22.46 26.96 -20.41
N THR A 202 21.48 27.41 -19.61
CA THR A 202 20.51 26.54 -18.91
C THR A 202 19.47 25.97 -19.88
N ARG A 203 19.94 25.14 -20.81
CA ARG A 203 19.13 24.50 -21.86
C ARG A 203 18.33 23.33 -21.32
N THR A 204 17.10 23.22 -21.80
CA THR A 204 16.11 22.22 -21.40
C THR A 204 15.88 21.19 -22.51
N THR A 205 15.73 19.92 -22.14
CA THR A 205 15.36 18.83 -23.06
C THR A 205 13.87 18.92 -23.43
N PRO A 206 13.45 18.52 -24.65
CA PRO A 206 12.05 18.56 -25.06
C PRO A 206 11.12 17.74 -24.15
N ALA A 207 11.58 16.62 -23.59
CA ALA A 207 10.80 15.80 -22.66
C ALA A 207 10.59 16.46 -21.28
N ALA A 208 11.60 17.16 -20.74
CA ALA A 208 11.43 17.95 -19.52
C ALA A 208 10.42 19.09 -19.71
N GLU A 209 10.49 19.81 -20.84
CA GLU A 209 9.50 20.86 -21.13
C GLU A 209 8.11 20.29 -21.42
N TYR A 210 8.01 19.12 -22.07
CA TYR A 210 6.72 18.45 -22.25
C TYR A 210 6.07 18.14 -20.89
N PHE A 211 6.81 17.61 -19.92
CA PHE A 211 6.29 17.36 -18.58
C PHE A 211 5.94 18.65 -17.82
N GLU A 212 6.90 19.56 -17.66
CA GLU A 212 6.74 20.76 -16.82
C GLU A 212 5.79 21.79 -17.43
N ARG A 213 5.84 21.99 -18.76
CA ARG A 213 5.04 23.02 -19.45
C ARG A 213 3.82 22.44 -20.15
N GLY A 214 3.95 21.33 -20.87
CA GLY A 214 2.85 20.73 -21.63
C GLY A 214 1.83 19.98 -20.76
N VAL A 215 2.30 19.13 -19.84
CA VAL A 215 1.44 18.30 -18.99
C VAL A 215 1.02 19.03 -17.71
N LEU A 216 1.98 19.55 -16.95
CA LEU A 216 1.73 20.17 -15.65
C LEU A 216 1.33 21.65 -15.72
N HIS A 217 1.74 22.39 -16.77
CA HIS A 217 1.64 23.86 -16.83
C HIS A 217 2.27 24.58 -15.61
N LEU A 218 3.35 24.00 -15.06
CA LEU A 218 4.04 24.50 -13.86
C LEU A 218 4.54 25.94 -14.01
N HIS A 219 4.88 26.37 -15.23
CA HIS A 219 5.31 27.73 -15.56
C HIS A 219 4.23 28.81 -15.33
N GLU A 220 2.96 28.42 -15.17
CA GLU A 220 1.85 29.32 -14.81
C GLU A 220 1.73 29.52 -13.28
N SER A 221 2.40 28.68 -12.47
CA SER A 221 2.36 28.73 -10.99
C SER A 221 3.65 29.33 -10.43
N ARG A 222 3.50 30.22 -9.42
CA ARG A 222 4.65 30.82 -8.71
C ARG A 222 5.15 30.00 -7.52
N GLY A 223 4.43 28.96 -7.11
CA GLY A 223 4.71 28.18 -5.90
C GLY A 223 3.46 27.54 -5.31
N ILE A 224 3.57 26.97 -4.11
CA ILE A 224 2.44 26.34 -3.42
C ILE A 224 1.34 27.34 -3.01
N ASP A 225 1.67 28.62 -2.86
CA ASP A 225 0.73 29.72 -2.61
C ASP A 225 -0.19 30.02 -3.82
N ASP A 226 0.20 29.60 -5.02
CA ASP A 226 -0.44 29.94 -6.30
C ASP A 226 -0.63 28.66 -7.14
N LEU A 227 -1.63 27.86 -6.76
CA LEU A 227 -1.90 26.57 -7.37
C LEU A 227 -2.49 26.67 -8.79
N GLY A 228 -3.20 27.76 -9.10
CA GLY A 228 -3.97 27.88 -10.35
C GLY A 228 -5.15 26.90 -10.45
N PRO A 229 -5.84 26.85 -11.60
CA PRO A 229 -6.99 25.97 -11.82
C PRO A 229 -6.57 24.48 -12.00
N PRO A 230 -7.47 23.52 -11.71
CA PRO A 230 -7.26 22.11 -12.02
C PRO A 230 -7.20 21.87 -13.54
N ARG A 231 -6.18 21.16 -14.01
CA ARG A 231 -6.00 20.82 -15.43
C ARG A 231 -7.07 19.84 -15.89
N TRP A 232 -7.89 20.20 -16.87
CA TRP A 232 -9.00 19.34 -17.31
C TRP A 232 -8.51 17.99 -17.86
N GLN A 233 -7.41 17.96 -18.62
CA GLN A 233 -6.86 16.73 -19.22
C GLN A 233 -6.50 15.71 -18.13
N LEU A 234 -5.74 16.16 -17.13
CA LEU A 234 -5.31 15.35 -15.99
C LEU A 234 -6.49 15.01 -15.07
N THR A 235 -7.46 15.91 -14.92
CA THR A 235 -8.69 15.66 -14.16
C THR A 235 -9.52 14.54 -14.82
N SER A 236 -9.64 14.54 -16.16
CA SER A 236 -10.31 13.46 -16.90
C SER A 236 -9.57 12.12 -16.76
N CYS A 237 -8.23 12.12 -16.78
CA CYS A 237 -7.43 10.93 -16.53
C CYS A 237 -7.63 10.42 -15.08
N LEU A 238 -7.64 11.32 -14.09
CA LEU A 238 -7.90 10.99 -12.70
C LEU A 238 -9.32 10.41 -12.50
N VAL A 239 -10.36 10.98 -13.14
CA VAL A 239 -11.71 10.41 -13.13
C VAL A 239 -11.70 8.97 -13.64
N LEU A 240 -11.00 8.69 -14.75
CA LEU A 240 -10.90 7.34 -15.30
C LEU A 240 -10.16 6.37 -14.37
N VAL A 241 -9.05 6.80 -13.74
CA VAL A 241 -8.34 6.02 -12.70
C VAL A 241 -9.26 5.67 -11.53
N ILE A 242 -10.01 6.65 -11.02
CA ILE A 242 -10.96 6.51 -9.91
C ILE A 242 -12.12 5.57 -10.26
N VAL A 243 -12.62 5.61 -11.50
CA VAL A 243 -13.62 4.66 -12.02
C VAL A 243 -13.07 3.23 -12.10
N LEU A 244 -11.85 3.04 -12.61
CA LEU A 244 -11.19 1.72 -12.68
C LEU A 244 -10.98 1.13 -11.28
N LEU A 245 -10.54 1.94 -10.32
CA LEU A 245 -10.33 1.52 -8.94
C LEU A 245 -11.66 1.16 -8.24
N TYR A 246 -12.71 1.97 -8.42
CA TYR A 246 -14.05 1.64 -7.89
C TYR A 246 -14.56 0.28 -8.40
N PHE A 247 -14.53 0.04 -9.71
CA PHE A 247 -14.99 -1.23 -10.29
C PHE A 247 -14.11 -2.43 -9.94
N SER A 248 -12.84 -2.20 -9.56
CA SER A 248 -11.96 -3.25 -9.06
C SER A 248 -12.27 -3.63 -7.59
N LEU A 249 -12.65 -2.65 -6.77
CA LEU A 249 -12.89 -2.81 -5.31
C LEU A 249 -14.36 -3.04 -4.91
N TRP A 250 -15.35 -2.75 -5.76
CA TRP A 250 -16.79 -2.81 -5.40
C TRP A 250 -17.32 -4.17 -4.89
N LYS A 251 -16.64 -5.28 -5.20
CA LYS A 251 -16.94 -6.64 -4.70
C LYS A 251 -15.77 -7.19 -3.87
N GLY A 252 -14.93 -6.31 -3.32
CA GLY A 252 -13.76 -6.62 -2.52
C GLY A 252 -12.77 -7.56 -3.22
N VAL A 253 -12.14 -8.43 -2.44
CA VAL A 253 -11.13 -9.41 -2.89
C VAL A 253 -11.61 -10.36 -4.00
N LYS A 254 -12.93 -10.53 -4.21
CA LYS A 254 -13.48 -11.37 -5.30
C LYS A 254 -13.32 -10.75 -6.69
N THR A 255 -13.27 -9.42 -6.81
CA THR A 255 -12.95 -8.73 -8.08
C THR A 255 -11.50 -8.33 -8.14
N SER A 256 -10.95 -7.72 -7.08
CA SER A 256 -9.53 -7.33 -7.03
C SER A 256 -8.61 -8.52 -7.32
N GLY A 257 -8.84 -9.67 -6.68
CA GLY A 257 -8.09 -10.91 -6.91
C GLY A 257 -8.19 -11.52 -8.31
N LYS A 258 -9.01 -10.95 -9.21
CA LYS A 258 -9.00 -11.29 -10.65
C LYS A 258 -8.27 -10.25 -11.50
N VAL A 259 -8.34 -8.97 -11.12
CA VAL A 259 -7.64 -7.87 -11.82
C VAL A 259 -6.12 -8.06 -11.70
N VAL A 260 -5.63 -8.40 -10.50
CA VAL A 260 -4.20 -8.64 -10.20
C VAL A 260 -3.52 -9.71 -11.06
N TRP A 261 -4.28 -10.61 -11.70
CA TRP A 261 -3.69 -11.56 -12.64
C TRP A 261 -3.11 -10.90 -13.90
N ILE A 262 -3.63 -9.75 -14.29
CA ILE A 262 -3.10 -8.94 -15.40
C ILE A 262 -2.16 -7.88 -14.85
N THR A 263 -2.62 -7.09 -13.87
CA THR A 263 -1.88 -5.93 -13.38
C THR A 263 -0.58 -6.29 -12.66
N ALA A 264 -0.52 -7.40 -11.91
CA ALA A 264 0.70 -7.81 -11.23
C ALA A 264 1.66 -8.61 -12.14
N THR A 265 1.20 -9.21 -13.23
CA THR A 265 2.05 -10.06 -14.09
C THR A 265 2.64 -9.31 -15.28
N MET A 266 1.89 -8.37 -15.87
CA MET A 266 2.32 -7.62 -17.03
C MET A 266 3.63 -6.82 -16.81
N PRO A 267 3.87 -6.19 -15.64
CA PRO A 267 5.14 -5.49 -15.38
C PRO A 267 6.38 -6.36 -15.53
N TYR A 268 6.33 -7.65 -15.15
CA TYR A 268 7.46 -8.56 -15.32
C TYR A 268 7.77 -8.84 -16.79
N VAL A 269 6.75 -8.94 -17.63
CA VAL A 269 6.91 -9.11 -19.09
C VAL A 269 7.54 -7.86 -19.71
N VAL A 270 7.08 -6.67 -19.28
CA VAL A 270 7.59 -5.39 -19.79
C VAL A 270 9.02 -5.12 -19.29
N LEU A 271 9.30 -5.33 -18.01
CA LEU A 271 10.66 -5.21 -17.45
C LEU A 271 11.65 -6.14 -18.14
N LEU A 272 11.25 -7.38 -18.47
CA LEU A 272 12.10 -8.31 -19.22
C LEU A 272 12.35 -7.82 -20.66
N ALA A 273 11.32 -7.35 -21.36
CA ALA A 273 11.46 -6.80 -22.71
C ALA A 273 12.33 -5.54 -22.75
N LEU A 274 12.15 -4.63 -21.79
CA LEU A 274 12.96 -3.41 -21.63
C LEU A 274 14.39 -3.73 -21.19
N LEU A 275 14.61 -4.77 -20.37
CA LEU A 275 15.95 -5.23 -20.03
C LEU A 275 16.70 -5.74 -21.28
N LEU A 276 16.07 -6.65 -22.04
CA LEU A 276 16.64 -7.19 -23.27
C LEU A 276 16.91 -6.10 -24.30
N ARG A 277 16.03 -5.09 -24.42
CA ARG A 277 16.29 -3.95 -25.31
C ARG A 277 17.38 -3.04 -24.77
N GLY A 278 17.32 -2.68 -23.49
CA GLY A 278 18.23 -1.74 -22.84
C GLY A 278 19.69 -2.19 -22.90
N VAL A 279 19.99 -3.47 -22.63
CA VAL A 279 21.36 -4.00 -22.71
C VAL A 279 21.94 -4.03 -24.14
N THR A 280 21.11 -3.89 -25.18
CA THR A 280 21.57 -3.78 -26.58
C THR A 280 21.88 -2.35 -27.03
N LEU A 281 21.64 -1.35 -26.18
CA LEU A 281 21.93 0.05 -26.50
C LEU A 281 23.41 0.39 -26.28
N PRO A 282 23.99 1.29 -27.10
CA PRO A 282 25.34 1.78 -26.85
C PRO A 282 25.37 2.51 -25.49
N GLY A 283 26.47 2.39 -24.74
CA GLY A 283 26.62 3.05 -23.43
C GLY A 283 25.87 2.37 -22.26
N ALA A 284 25.01 1.38 -22.54
CA ALA A 284 24.29 0.64 -21.50
C ALA A 284 25.23 -0.03 -20.47
N LEU A 285 26.40 -0.49 -20.92
CA LEU A 285 27.40 -1.09 -20.04
C LEU A 285 27.98 -0.08 -19.02
N ASP A 286 28.14 1.18 -19.40
CA ASP A 286 28.67 2.23 -18.51
C ASP A 286 27.62 2.65 -17.47
N GLY A 287 26.35 2.64 -17.85
CA GLY A 287 25.23 2.73 -16.91
C GLY A 287 25.22 1.58 -15.89
N ILE A 288 25.32 0.32 -16.35
CA ILE A 288 25.36 -0.85 -15.47
C ILE A 288 26.61 -0.85 -14.57
N ARG A 289 27.76 -0.38 -15.07
CA ARG A 289 28.98 -0.14 -14.27
C ARG A 289 28.76 0.91 -13.20
N ALA A 290 28.04 1.99 -13.49
CA ALA A 290 27.69 3.00 -12.48
C ALA A 290 26.76 2.42 -11.39
N TYR A 291 25.73 1.67 -11.78
CA TYR A 291 24.81 0.99 -10.86
C TYR A 291 25.51 0.01 -9.91
N LEU A 292 26.42 -0.82 -10.45
CA LEU A 292 27.15 -1.84 -9.71
C LEU A 292 28.55 -1.40 -9.24
N SER A 293 28.90 -0.11 -9.38
CA SER A 293 30.15 0.43 -8.83
C SER A 293 30.14 0.24 -7.31
N VAL A 294 31.27 -0.13 -6.71
CA VAL A 294 31.31 -0.47 -5.27
C VAL A 294 32.17 0.56 -4.56
N ASP A 295 31.52 1.54 -3.92
CA ASP A 295 32.19 2.53 -3.06
C ASP A 295 31.86 2.25 -1.59
N PHE A 296 32.73 1.50 -0.91
CA PHE A 296 32.59 1.20 0.50
C PHE A 296 32.74 2.42 1.42
N HIS A 297 33.34 3.54 0.97
CA HIS A 297 33.48 4.74 1.79
C HIS A 297 32.11 5.35 2.10
N ARG A 298 31.13 5.22 1.19
CA ARG A 298 29.74 5.66 1.42
C ARG A 298 29.07 4.95 2.59
N LEU A 299 29.45 3.72 2.92
CA LEU A 299 28.88 2.99 4.06
C LEU A 299 29.23 3.61 5.42
N CYS A 300 30.23 4.52 5.48
CA CYS A 300 30.51 5.30 6.68
C CYS A 300 29.51 6.44 6.92
N GLU A 301 28.71 6.83 5.91
CA GLU A 301 27.70 7.89 6.05
C GLU A 301 26.39 7.33 6.61
N ALA A 302 25.89 7.90 7.71
CA ALA A 302 24.63 7.46 8.33
C ALA A 302 23.40 7.62 7.40
N SER A 303 23.46 8.57 6.46
CA SER A 303 22.46 8.80 5.39
C SER A 303 22.17 7.54 4.58
N VAL A 304 23.21 6.76 4.23
CA VAL A 304 23.10 5.55 3.42
C VAL A 304 22.25 4.48 4.13
N TRP A 305 22.41 4.36 5.45
CA TRP A 305 21.65 3.43 6.27
C TRP A 305 20.19 3.89 6.45
N ILE A 306 19.95 5.20 6.60
CA ILE A 306 18.59 5.76 6.67
C ILE A 306 17.84 5.54 5.34
N ASP A 307 18.48 5.84 4.20
CA ASP A 307 17.90 5.64 2.87
C ASP A 307 17.52 4.16 2.65
N ALA A 308 18.39 3.22 3.05
CA ALA A 308 18.09 1.78 2.99
C ALA A 308 16.89 1.41 3.89
N ALA A 309 16.86 1.91 5.13
CA ALA A 309 15.78 1.66 6.08
C ALA A 309 14.41 2.15 5.57
N VAL A 310 14.37 3.40 5.10
CA VAL A 310 13.18 4.04 4.53
C VAL A 310 12.72 3.26 3.30
N GLN A 311 13.63 2.97 2.37
CA GLN A 311 13.29 2.25 1.13
C GLN A 311 12.64 0.88 1.40
N ILE A 312 13.07 0.15 2.43
CA ILE A 312 12.54 -1.17 2.75
C ILE A 312 11.14 -1.07 3.38
N CYS A 313 10.93 -0.13 4.30
CA CYS A 313 9.62 0.06 4.92
C CYS A 313 8.56 0.48 3.88
N PHE A 314 8.93 1.41 2.99
CA PHE A 314 8.10 1.85 1.87
C PHE A 314 7.85 0.73 0.86
N SER A 315 8.91 0.10 0.33
CA SER A 315 8.81 -0.92 -0.73
C SER A 315 8.12 -2.21 -0.28
N LEU A 316 8.04 -2.49 1.03
CA LEU A 316 7.23 -3.61 1.54
C LEU A 316 5.82 -3.19 1.94
N GLY A 317 5.50 -1.89 1.97
CA GLY A 317 4.20 -1.35 2.38
C GLY A 317 3.83 -1.65 3.83
N VAL A 318 4.83 -1.85 4.69
CA VAL A 318 4.68 -2.19 6.11
C VAL A 318 4.17 -0.98 6.90
N GLY A 319 3.23 -1.18 7.83
CA GLY A 319 2.59 -0.15 8.64
C GLY A 319 1.39 0.55 7.98
N LEU A 320 1.09 0.23 6.71
CA LEU A 320 -0.11 0.71 6.02
C LEU A 320 -1.36 -0.14 6.33
N GLY A 321 -1.18 -1.28 7.01
CA GLY A 321 -2.28 -2.20 7.34
C GLY A 321 -2.88 -2.93 6.13
N VAL A 322 -2.31 -2.75 4.94
CA VAL A 322 -2.71 -3.44 3.71
C VAL A 322 -2.42 -4.93 3.81
N LEU A 323 -1.27 -5.31 4.37
CA LEU A 323 -0.89 -6.71 4.60
C LEU A 323 -1.83 -7.37 5.61
N ILE A 324 -2.20 -6.64 6.68
CA ILE A 324 -3.22 -7.06 7.65
C ILE A 324 -4.58 -7.26 6.96
N ALA A 325 -5.03 -6.29 6.14
CA ALA A 325 -6.30 -6.38 5.42
C ALA A 325 -6.33 -7.56 4.43
N PHE A 326 -5.31 -7.72 3.58
CA PHE A 326 -5.25 -8.84 2.62
C PHE A 326 -5.13 -10.21 3.30
N SER A 327 -4.33 -10.32 4.36
CA SER A 327 -4.18 -11.59 5.11
C SER A 327 -5.41 -11.95 5.93
N SER A 328 -6.23 -10.98 6.37
CA SER A 328 -7.51 -11.24 7.06
C SER A 328 -8.48 -12.10 6.25
N TYR A 329 -8.38 -12.03 4.91
CA TYR A 329 -9.17 -12.80 3.95
C TYR A 329 -8.57 -14.18 3.61
N ASN A 330 -7.44 -14.56 4.22
CA ASN A 330 -6.90 -15.91 4.10
C ASN A 330 -7.69 -16.93 4.91
N LYS A 331 -7.48 -18.21 4.56
CA LYS A 331 -7.87 -19.34 5.43
C LYS A 331 -6.94 -19.37 6.64
N PHE A 332 -7.49 -19.64 7.81
CA PHE A 332 -6.76 -19.64 9.09
C PHE A 332 -5.51 -20.54 9.07
N THR A 333 -5.60 -21.70 8.42
CA THR A 333 -4.51 -22.69 8.29
C THR A 333 -3.54 -22.44 7.13
N ASN A 334 -3.61 -21.29 6.46
CA ASN A 334 -2.69 -20.97 5.37
C ASN A 334 -1.26 -20.73 5.89
N ASN A 335 -0.25 -21.18 5.14
CA ASN A 335 1.15 -20.96 5.49
C ASN A 335 1.60 -19.53 5.11
N CYS A 336 1.28 -18.57 5.97
CA CYS A 336 1.68 -17.16 5.84
C CYS A 336 3.20 -16.93 5.90
N TYR A 337 3.95 -17.81 6.58
CA TYR A 337 5.42 -17.76 6.63
C TYR A 337 6.05 -17.94 5.25
N ARG A 338 5.62 -18.96 4.49
CA ARG A 338 6.08 -19.17 3.11
C ARG A 338 5.69 -18.00 2.20
N ASP A 339 4.49 -17.46 2.38
CA ASP A 339 3.98 -16.35 1.56
C ASP A 339 4.74 -15.05 1.84
N ALA A 340 5.13 -14.80 3.09
CA ALA A 340 5.99 -13.69 3.49
C ALA A 340 7.38 -13.76 2.82
N ILE A 341 8.05 -14.91 2.90
CA ILE A 341 9.39 -15.09 2.31
C ILE A 341 9.35 -14.95 0.79
N ILE A 342 8.38 -15.56 0.11
CA ILE A 342 8.26 -15.46 -1.35
C ILE A 342 8.04 -14.00 -1.76
N THR A 343 7.11 -13.29 -1.11
CA THR A 343 6.74 -11.93 -1.54
C THR A 343 7.85 -10.92 -1.31
N THR A 344 8.50 -10.95 -0.13
CA THR A 344 9.65 -10.08 0.19
C THR A 344 10.85 -10.34 -0.72
N SER A 345 11.11 -11.61 -1.07
CA SER A 345 12.19 -11.99 -2.00
C SER A 345 11.88 -11.53 -3.43
N VAL A 346 10.65 -11.72 -3.91
CA VAL A 346 10.21 -11.24 -5.23
C VAL A 346 10.31 -9.72 -5.31
N ASN A 347 9.82 -8.99 -4.31
CA ASN A 347 9.94 -7.53 -4.24
C ASN A 347 11.39 -7.04 -4.34
N SER A 348 12.29 -7.65 -3.58
CA SER A 348 13.72 -7.33 -3.60
C SER A 348 14.35 -7.61 -4.97
N LEU A 349 14.02 -8.76 -5.57
CA LEU A 349 14.51 -9.17 -6.88
C LEU A 349 13.99 -8.28 -8.00
N THR A 350 12.74 -7.83 -7.93
CA THR A 350 12.17 -6.88 -8.90
C THR A 350 12.86 -5.52 -8.81
N SER A 351 13.11 -5.01 -7.60
CA SER A 351 13.92 -3.79 -7.37
C SER A 351 15.32 -3.91 -7.96
N PHE A 352 15.99 -5.05 -7.75
CA PHE A 352 17.32 -5.28 -8.29
C PHE A 352 17.31 -5.36 -9.83
N SER A 353 16.30 -6.01 -10.41
CA SER A 353 16.12 -6.20 -11.85
C SER A 353 15.73 -4.92 -12.58
N SER A 354 14.82 -4.12 -12.02
CA SER A 354 14.46 -2.79 -12.54
C SER A 354 15.68 -1.87 -12.57
N GLY A 355 16.61 -2.00 -11.61
CA GLY A 355 17.87 -1.27 -11.61
C GLY A 355 18.71 -1.47 -12.87
N PHE A 356 18.81 -2.71 -13.38
CA PHE A 356 19.47 -2.95 -14.67
C PHE A 356 18.73 -2.29 -15.84
N VAL A 357 17.39 -2.31 -15.83
CA VAL A 357 16.58 -1.61 -16.85
C VAL A 357 16.88 -0.12 -16.81
N VAL A 358 16.69 0.53 -15.66
CA VAL A 358 16.97 1.97 -15.44
C VAL A 358 18.37 2.33 -15.92
N PHE A 359 19.39 1.67 -15.40
CA PHE A 359 20.76 2.08 -15.66
C PHE A 359 21.23 1.75 -17.08
N SER A 360 20.69 0.72 -17.75
CA SER A 360 20.96 0.51 -19.17
C SER A 360 20.48 1.68 -20.04
N PHE A 361 19.29 2.23 -19.76
CA PHE A 361 18.76 3.41 -20.46
C PHE A 361 19.47 4.71 -20.04
N LEU A 362 19.83 4.88 -18.76
CA LEU A 362 20.58 6.06 -18.30
C LEU A 362 22.00 6.10 -18.88
N GLY A 363 22.69 4.95 -18.99
CA GLY A 363 24.00 4.87 -19.63
C GLY A 363 23.95 5.26 -21.10
N TYR A 364 22.92 4.79 -21.83
CA TYR A 364 22.64 5.22 -23.20
C TYR A 364 22.40 6.73 -23.31
N MET A 365 21.57 7.32 -22.43
CA MET A 365 21.28 8.76 -22.44
C MET A 365 22.50 9.61 -22.07
N ALA A 366 23.29 9.18 -21.10
CA ALA A 366 24.55 9.82 -20.73
C ALA A 366 25.55 9.85 -21.90
N GLN A 367 25.70 8.73 -22.62
CA GLN A 367 26.54 8.68 -23.81
C GLN A 367 25.99 9.55 -24.95
N LYS A 368 24.68 9.50 -25.21
CA LYS A 368 24.03 10.29 -26.28
C LYS A 368 24.22 11.80 -26.07
N HIS A 369 24.08 12.27 -24.84
CA HIS A 369 24.24 13.69 -24.49
C HIS A 369 25.67 14.09 -24.14
N SER A 370 26.61 13.12 -24.08
CA SER A 370 27.99 13.31 -23.61
C SER A 370 28.07 14.00 -22.23
N VAL A 371 27.17 13.61 -21.31
CA VAL A 371 27.11 14.11 -19.92
C VAL A 371 27.41 12.99 -18.90
N PRO A 372 27.89 13.32 -17.70
CA PRO A 372 27.98 12.36 -16.60
C PRO A 372 26.62 11.72 -16.28
N ILE A 373 26.64 10.43 -15.91
CA ILE A 373 25.43 9.67 -15.52
C ILE A 373 24.70 10.35 -14.34
N GLY A 374 25.41 11.07 -13.47
CA GLY A 374 24.84 11.82 -12.36
C GLY A 374 23.83 12.90 -12.76
N ASP A 375 23.98 13.51 -13.94
CA ASP A 375 23.10 14.62 -14.37
C ASP A 375 21.75 14.12 -14.92
N VAL A 376 21.74 12.87 -15.42
CA VAL A 376 20.53 12.17 -15.87
C VAL A 376 19.88 11.31 -14.78
N ALA A 377 20.63 10.92 -13.75
CA ALA A 377 20.14 10.15 -12.60
C ALA A 377 19.41 11.05 -11.58
N LYS A 378 18.14 11.38 -11.88
CA LYS A 378 17.24 12.14 -10.98
C LYS A 378 16.30 11.21 -10.21
N ASP A 379 15.89 11.61 -9.01
CA ASP A 379 14.91 10.88 -8.19
C ASP A 379 13.46 11.15 -8.63
N GLY A 380 12.55 10.25 -8.24
CA GLY A 380 11.10 10.47 -8.29
C GLY A 380 10.50 10.64 -9.71
N PRO A 381 9.41 11.42 -9.84
CA PRO A 381 8.66 11.53 -11.09
C PRO A 381 9.46 11.96 -12.32
N GLY A 382 10.52 12.77 -12.13
CA GLY A 382 11.36 13.22 -13.24
C GLY A 382 11.99 12.05 -14.01
N LEU A 383 12.44 11.00 -13.32
CA LEU A 383 13.05 9.84 -13.98
C LEU A 383 12.08 9.17 -14.97
N ILE A 384 10.84 8.94 -14.52
CA ILE A 384 9.81 8.20 -15.26
C ILE A 384 9.11 9.06 -16.32
N PHE A 385 8.91 10.35 -16.07
CA PHE A 385 8.14 11.24 -16.95
C PHE A 385 9.00 12.21 -17.78
N THR A 386 10.32 12.29 -17.59
CA THR A 386 11.20 13.06 -18.49
C THR A 386 12.33 12.21 -19.10
N ILE A 387 13.13 11.51 -18.29
CA ILE A 387 14.32 10.78 -18.78
C ILE A 387 13.93 9.53 -19.58
N TYR A 388 13.03 8.71 -19.05
CA TYR A 388 12.57 7.51 -19.76
C TYR A 388 11.86 7.80 -21.09
N PRO A 389 10.89 8.73 -21.18
CA PRO A 389 10.17 8.98 -22.43
C PRO A 389 11.11 9.55 -23.50
N GLU A 390 12.08 10.37 -23.12
CA GLU A 390 13.16 10.85 -23.98
C GLU A 390 14.01 9.68 -24.53
N ALA A 391 14.39 8.73 -23.68
CA ALA A 391 15.15 7.55 -24.09
C ALA A 391 14.35 6.64 -25.04
N LEU A 392 13.07 6.39 -24.73
CA LEU A 392 12.18 5.58 -25.57
C LEU A 392 11.90 6.25 -26.93
N ALA A 393 11.84 7.58 -26.99
CA ALA A 393 11.68 8.36 -28.22
C ALA A 393 12.82 8.16 -29.23
N THR A 394 13.98 7.66 -28.79
CA THR A 394 15.12 7.34 -29.68
C THR A 394 15.04 5.97 -30.35
N LEU A 395 14.14 5.10 -29.88
CA LEU A 395 14.09 3.70 -30.33
C LEU A 395 13.30 3.57 -31.64
N PRO A 396 13.65 2.58 -32.50
CA PRO A 396 12.76 2.19 -33.58
C PRO A 396 11.42 1.70 -32.99
N LEU A 397 10.31 2.12 -33.59
CA LEU A 397 8.95 1.94 -33.08
C LEU A 397 8.74 2.55 -31.68
N ALA A 398 9.31 3.74 -31.44
CA ALA A 398 9.23 4.47 -30.18
C ALA A 398 7.83 4.47 -29.52
N SER A 399 6.76 4.70 -30.31
CA SER A 399 5.38 4.73 -29.81
C SER A 399 4.94 3.39 -29.19
N VAL A 400 5.38 2.25 -29.73
CA VAL A 400 5.06 0.93 -29.17
C VAL A 400 5.76 0.76 -27.82
N TRP A 401 7.04 1.14 -27.73
CA TRP A 401 7.78 1.09 -26.46
C TRP A 401 7.18 2.04 -25.41
N ALA A 402 6.78 3.25 -25.79
CA ALA A 402 6.12 4.20 -24.91
C ALA A 402 4.77 3.67 -24.41
N VAL A 403 3.90 3.17 -25.29
CA VAL A 403 2.61 2.55 -24.90
C VAL A 403 2.84 1.40 -23.90
N VAL A 404 3.77 0.49 -24.17
CA VAL A 404 4.05 -0.66 -23.29
C VAL A 404 4.64 -0.22 -21.95
N PHE A 405 5.51 0.79 -21.93
CA PHE A 405 6.08 1.37 -20.71
C PHE A 405 5.03 2.08 -19.84
N PHE A 406 4.20 2.95 -20.42
CA PHE A 406 3.16 3.65 -19.66
C PHE A 406 2.03 2.72 -19.22
N LEU A 407 1.73 1.67 -20.00
CA LEU A 407 0.83 0.60 -19.56
C LEU A 407 1.40 -0.16 -18.36
N MET A 408 2.71 -0.47 -18.34
CA MET A 408 3.37 -1.07 -17.16
C MET A 408 3.20 -0.18 -15.91
N LEU A 409 3.48 1.11 -16.03
CA LEU A 409 3.35 2.07 -14.93
C LEU A 409 1.90 2.19 -14.43
N LEU A 410 0.94 2.18 -15.35
CA LEU A 410 -0.49 2.15 -15.04
C LEU A 410 -0.83 0.89 -14.23
N THR A 411 -0.34 -0.29 -14.64
CA THR A 411 -0.61 -1.55 -13.92
C THR A 411 0.06 -1.63 -12.54
N LEU A 412 1.31 -1.20 -12.40
CA LEU A 412 2.01 -1.10 -11.12
C LEU A 412 1.26 -0.17 -10.15
N GLY A 413 0.87 1.01 -10.64
CA GLY A 413 0.14 1.98 -9.82
C GLY A 413 -1.23 1.48 -9.37
N ILE A 414 -2.00 0.82 -10.26
CA ILE A 414 -3.35 0.35 -9.94
C ILE A 414 -3.34 -0.71 -8.82
N ASP A 415 -2.37 -1.63 -8.78
CA ASP A 415 -2.32 -2.66 -7.74
C ASP A 415 -1.99 -2.08 -6.36
N SER A 416 -1.01 -1.19 -6.25
CA SER A 416 -0.68 -0.53 -4.99
C SER A 416 -1.83 0.35 -4.49
N ALA A 417 -2.50 1.09 -5.38
CA ALA A 417 -3.66 1.91 -5.06
C ALA A 417 -4.88 1.08 -4.62
N MET A 418 -5.12 -0.07 -5.25
CA MET A 418 -6.13 -1.03 -4.79
C MET A 418 -5.83 -1.51 -3.36
N GLY A 419 -4.58 -1.88 -3.06
CA GLY A 419 -4.16 -2.30 -1.73
C GLY A 419 -4.38 -1.23 -0.66
N GLY A 420 -3.88 -0.02 -0.89
CA GLY A 420 -4.04 1.12 0.01
C GLY A 420 -5.51 1.44 0.33
N MET A 421 -6.37 1.47 -0.68
CA MET A 421 -7.81 1.70 -0.46
C MET A 421 -8.53 0.52 0.18
N GLU A 422 -8.15 -0.73 -0.13
CA GLU A 422 -8.72 -1.90 0.54
C GLU A 422 -8.37 -1.94 2.04
N SER A 423 -7.20 -1.42 2.45
CA SER A 423 -6.86 -1.20 3.87
C SER A 423 -7.83 -0.23 4.55
N VAL A 424 -8.06 0.94 3.94
CA VAL A 424 -9.01 1.95 4.45
C VAL A 424 -10.43 1.39 4.52
N ILE A 425 -10.89 0.75 3.45
CA ILE A 425 -12.25 0.18 3.36
C ILE A 425 -12.42 -0.91 4.42
N THR A 426 -11.51 -1.88 4.47
CA THR A 426 -11.60 -3.03 5.38
C THR A 426 -11.45 -2.64 6.84
N GLY A 427 -10.50 -1.74 7.15
CA GLY A 427 -10.26 -1.23 8.50
C GLY A 427 -11.47 -0.51 9.10
N LEU A 428 -12.27 0.18 8.28
CA LEU A 428 -13.47 0.89 8.74
C LEU A 428 -14.75 0.04 8.65
N VAL A 429 -14.86 -0.85 7.66
CA VAL A 429 -16.01 -1.78 7.51
C VAL A 429 -16.09 -2.81 8.63
N ASP A 430 -14.95 -3.31 9.12
CA ASP A 430 -14.92 -4.30 10.20
C ASP A 430 -15.28 -3.69 11.57
N GLU A 431 -15.03 -2.39 11.75
CA GLU A 431 -15.40 -1.64 12.95
C GLU A 431 -16.87 -1.24 12.98
N PHE A 432 -17.39 -0.67 11.88
CA PHE A 432 -18.73 -0.08 11.84
C PHE A 432 -19.73 -0.96 11.06
N GLN A 433 -20.57 -1.69 11.79
CA GLN A 433 -21.61 -2.57 11.21
C GLN A 433 -22.51 -1.91 10.11
N PRO A 434 -22.90 -0.62 10.21
CA PRO A 434 -23.67 0.03 9.13
C PRO A 434 -22.92 0.12 7.80
N LEU A 435 -21.59 0.28 7.84
CA LEU A 435 -20.72 0.35 6.65
C LEU A 435 -20.61 -1.03 6.00
N ARG A 436 -20.54 -2.11 6.79
CA ARG A 436 -20.54 -3.51 6.29
C ARG A 436 -21.77 -3.81 5.43
N ARG A 437 -22.96 -3.36 5.85
CA ARG A 437 -24.21 -3.55 5.09
C ARG A 437 -24.23 -2.79 3.76
N HIS A 438 -23.55 -1.65 3.68
CA HIS A 438 -23.53 -0.76 2.51
C HIS A 438 -22.13 -0.62 1.88
N ARG A 439 -21.30 -1.68 1.93
CA ARG A 439 -19.89 -1.64 1.49
C ARG A 439 -19.67 -0.98 0.13
N ARG A 440 -20.55 -1.21 -0.85
CA ARG A 440 -20.46 -0.58 -2.19
C ARG A 440 -20.57 0.94 -2.15
N LEU A 441 -21.53 1.46 -1.39
CA LEU A 441 -21.73 2.90 -1.21
C LEU A 441 -20.59 3.52 -0.40
N PHE A 442 -20.09 2.80 0.61
CA PHE A 442 -18.92 3.24 1.38
C PHE A 442 -17.63 3.26 0.55
N THR A 443 -17.41 2.24 -0.30
CA THR A 443 -16.31 2.21 -1.27
C THR A 443 -16.39 3.39 -2.24
N LEU A 444 -17.59 3.69 -2.75
CA LEU A 444 -17.83 4.88 -3.59
C LEU A 444 -17.48 6.17 -2.83
N LEU A 445 -17.89 6.30 -1.57
CA LEU A 445 -17.59 7.48 -0.75
C LEU A 445 -16.08 7.65 -0.53
N VAL A 446 -15.34 6.61 -0.15
CA VAL A 446 -13.87 6.67 0.01
C VAL A 446 -13.17 7.06 -1.30
N VAL A 447 -13.61 6.50 -2.42
CA VAL A 447 -13.08 6.79 -3.76
C VAL A 447 -13.42 8.23 -4.21
N LEU A 448 -14.59 8.77 -3.85
CA LEU A 448 -14.96 10.17 -4.11
C LEU A 448 -14.26 11.18 -3.18
N THR A 449 -13.98 10.80 -1.93
CA THR A 449 -13.19 11.62 -1.00
C THR A 449 -11.73 11.72 -1.45
N THR A 450 -11.12 10.59 -1.84
CA THR A 450 -9.76 10.58 -2.40
C THR A 450 -9.68 11.34 -3.72
N PHE A 451 -10.65 11.19 -4.63
CA PHE A 451 -10.76 12.01 -5.85
C PHE A 451 -10.80 13.51 -5.55
N SER A 452 -11.73 13.97 -4.70
CA SER A 452 -11.89 15.39 -4.35
C SER A 452 -10.61 16.03 -3.80
N LEU A 453 -9.81 15.27 -3.03
CA LEU A 453 -8.55 15.76 -2.45
C LEU A 453 -7.37 15.62 -3.42
N SER A 454 -7.42 14.65 -4.35
CA SER A 454 -6.45 14.51 -5.43
C SER A 454 -6.50 15.67 -6.43
N LEU A 455 -7.65 16.35 -6.57
CA LEU A 455 -7.81 17.53 -7.45
C LEU A 455 -6.81 18.65 -7.13
N PHE A 456 -6.43 18.86 -5.87
CA PHE A 456 -5.43 19.87 -5.48
C PHE A 456 -4.05 19.57 -6.08
N CYS A 457 -3.69 18.29 -6.22
CA CYS A 457 -2.45 17.84 -6.84
C CYS A 457 -2.50 17.84 -8.38
N VAL A 458 -3.66 18.14 -8.98
CA VAL A 458 -3.90 18.20 -10.44
C VAL A 458 -4.04 19.66 -10.95
N THR A 459 -3.82 20.63 -10.07
CA THR A 459 -3.67 22.05 -10.40
C THR A 459 -2.32 22.35 -11.07
N ASN A 460 -2.15 23.54 -11.67
CA ASN A 460 -0.88 23.97 -12.26
C ASN A 460 0.31 23.88 -11.28
N GLY A 461 0.09 24.28 -10.02
CA GLY A 461 1.04 24.15 -8.90
C GLY A 461 0.96 22.80 -8.16
N GLY A 462 0.18 21.84 -8.67
CA GLY A 462 -0.14 20.59 -7.97
C GLY A 462 1.06 19.71 -7.63
N ILE A 463 2.16 19.83 -8.39
CA ILE A 463 3.43 19.14 -8.10
C ILE A 463 4.06 19.58 -6.77
N TYR A 464 3.83 20.82 -6.32
CA TYR A 464 4.30 21.28 -5.02
C TYR A 464 3.50 20.61 -3.88
N VAL A 465 2.18 20.50 -4.03
CA VAL A 465 1.30 19.80 -3.09
C VAL A 465 1.65 18.31 -3.03
N PHE A 466 1.85 17.68 -4.20
CA PHE A 466 2.33 16.30 -4.32
C PHE A 466 3.63 16.09 -3.55
N THR A 467 4.64 16.94 -3.78
CA THR A 467 5.96 16.83 -3.14
C THR A 467 5.88 17.02 -1.62
N LEU A 468 5.01 17.93 -1.14
CA LEU A 468 4.79 18.14 0.28
C LEU A 468 4.16 16.90 0.94
N LEU A 469 3.14 16.31 0.31
CA LEU A 469 2.45 15.12 0.82
C LEU A 469 3.35 13.87 0.81
N ASP A 470 4.08 13.62 -0.28
CA ASP A 470 5.01 12.48 -0.39
C ASP A 470 6.10 12.55 0.70
N HIS A 471 6.68 13.72 0.92
CA HIS A 471 7.73 13.92 1.91
C HIS A 471 7.22 13.74 3.36
N PHE A 472 6.13 14.41 3.73
CA PHE A 472 5.67 14.46 5.13
C PHE A 472 4.69 13.34 5.51
N ALA A 473 3.68 13.09 4.68
CA ALA A 473 2.56 12.21 5.04
C ALA A 473 2.93 10.72 4.95
N ALA A 474 3.81 10.36 4.01
CA ALA A 474 4.32 9.00 3.90
C ALA A 474 5.63 8.79 4.67
N GLY A 475 6.57 9.75 4.66
CA GLY A 475 7.91 9.60 5.24
C GLY A 475 7.92 9.25 6.73
N THR A 476 7.78 10.28 7.58
CA THR A 476 7.94 10.15 9.04
C THR A 476 6.79 9.35 9.67
N SER A 477 5.56 9.51 9.17
CA SER A 477 4.36 8.88 9.75
C SER A 477 4.32 7.36 9.60
N ILE A 478 4.77 6.79 8.47
CA ILE A 478 4.84 5.32 8.33
C ILE A 478 5.81 4.75 9.35
N LEU A 479 7.04 5.28 9.43
CA LEU A 479 8.07 4.76 10.33
C LEU A 479 7.63 4.79 11.80
N PHE A 480 6.96 5.87 12.23
CA PHE A 480 6.38 5.96 13.57
C PHE A 480 5.23 4.97 13.78
N GLY A 481 4.35 4.81 12.79
CA GLY A 481 3.27 3.82 12.81
C GLY A 481 3.77 2.39 13.00
N VAL A 482 4.77 1.98 12.20
CA VAL A 482 5.42 0.66 12.31
C VAL A 482 6.08 0.49 13.68
N LEU A 483 6.81 1.50 14.18
CA LEU A 483 7.43 1.43 15.51
C LEU A 483 6.39 1.16 16.61
N MET A 484 5.29 1.90 16.60
CA MET A 484 4.18 1.70 17.56
C MET A 484 3.50 0.34 17.39
N GLU A 485 3.37 -0.15 16.15
CA GLU A 485 2.81 -1.47 15.88
C GLU A 485 3.66 -2.59 16.49
N VAL A 486 4.97 -2.59 16.23
CA VAL A 486 5.87 -3.64 16.73
C VAL A 486 5.96 -3.60 18.26
N ILE A 487 6.00 -2.41 18.85
CA ILE A 487 5.91 -2.28 20.31
C ILE A 487 4.59 -2.89 20.82
N GLY A 488 3.47 -2.62 20.15
CA GLY A 488 2.18 -3.21 20.50
C GLY A 488 2.14 -4.73 20.44
N VAL A 489 2.62 -5.34 19.35
CA VAL A 489 2.60 -6.80 19.16
C VAL A 489 3.66 -7.50 20.03
N ALA A 490 4.90 -7.02 20.03
CA ALA A 490 6.01 -7.72 20.68
C ALA A 490 6.14 -7.46 22.19
N TRP A 491 5.72 -6.29 22.67
CA TRP A 491 5.84 -5.91 24.08
C TRP A 491 4.53 -5.95 24.84
N PHE A 492 3.47 -5.29 24.35
CA PHE A 492 2.18 -5.29 25.04
C PHE A 492 1.45 -6.63 24.92
N TYR A 493 1.19 -7.09 23.70
CA TYR A 493 0.55 -8.39 23.46
C TYR A 493 1.48 -9.57 23.79
N GLY A 494 2.76 -9.45 23.44
CA GLY A 494 3.84 -10.34 23.86
C GLY A 494 4.18 -11.42 22.83
N VAL A 495 5.46 -11.47 22.45
CA VAL A 495 5.98 -12.40 21.42
C VAL A 495 5.68 -13.87 21.71
N TRP A 496 5.60 -14.28 22.99
CA TRP A 496 5.29 -15.67 23.34
C TRP A 496 3.83 -16.06 23.05
N GLN A 497 2.88 -15.14 23.29
CA GLN A 497 1.47 -15.38 22.93
C GLN A 497 1.35 -15.43 21.40
N PHE A 498 1.87 -14.42 20.71
CA PHE A 498 1.90 -14.36 19.24
C PHE A 498 2.55 -15.60 18.59
N SER A 499 3.59 -16.15 19.21
CA SER A 499 4.23 -17.39 18.76
C SER A 499 3.35 -18.64 18.94
N ASN A 500 2.45 -18.65 19.94
CA ASN A 500 1.46 -19.72 20.12
C ASN A 500 0.31 -19.58 19.11
N ASP A 501 -0.13 -18.36 18.82
CA ASP A 501 -1.15 -18.06 17.81
C ASP A 501 -0.70 -18.52 16.42
N ILE A 502 0.56 -18.22 16.05
CA ILE A 502 1.19 -18.72 14.83
C ILE A 502 1.29 -20.25 14.81
N LYS A 503 1.58 -20.88 15.96
CA LYS A 503 1.57 -22.35 16.08
C LYS A 503 0.17 -22.93 15.86
N GLN A 504 -0.88 -22.24 16.31
CA GLN A 504 -2.27 -22.67 16.11
C GLN A 504 -2.68 -22.59 14.63
N MET A 505 -2.20 -21.59 13.88
CA MET A 505 -2.43 -21.48 12.44
C MET A 505 -1.61 -22.47 11.60
N THR A 506 -0.30 -22.55 11.84
CA THR A 506 0.66 -23.20 10.93
C THR A 506 1.20 -24.54 11.43
N GLY A 507 0.86 -24.93 12.66
CA GLY A 507 1.37 -26.12 13.35
C GLY A 507 2.75 -25.94 13.99
N GLN A 508 3.54 -24.93 13.59
CA GLN A 508 4.91 -24.70 14.04
C GLN A 508 5.05 -23.33 14.72
N ARG A 509 5.88 -23.25 15.77
CA ARG A 509 6.25 -21.95 16.38
C ARG A 509 7.31 -21.26 15.53
N PRO A 510 7.31 -19.91 15.45
CA PRO A 510 8.44 -19.16 14.90
C PRO A 510 9.76 -19.56 15.58
N SER A 511 10.83 -19.64 14.80
CA SER A 511 12.19 -19.83 15.33
C SER A 511 12.60 -18.64 16.21
N LEU A 512 13.64 -18.84 17.04
CA LEU A 512 14.14 -17.81 17.97
C LEU A 512 14.54 -16.51 17.23
N TYR A 513 15.06 -16.63 16.02
CA TYR A 513 15.42 -15.52 15.13
C TYR A 513 14.27 -14.51 14.95
N TRP A 514 13.09 -14.96 14.50
CA TRP A 514 11.94 -14.07 14.28
C TRP A 514 11.51 -13.35 15.56
N ARG A 515 11.53 -14.08 16.68
CA ARG A 515 11.16 -13.56 18.00
C ARG A 515 12.14 -12.49 18.50
N LEU A 516 13.44 -12.68 18.30
CA LEU A 516 14.46 -11.68 18.61
C LEU A 516 14.37 -10.44 17.70
N CYS A 517 14.08 -10.65 16.40
CA CYS A 517 13.80 -9.54 15.48
C CYS A 517 12.62 -8.69 15.96
N TRP A 518 11.46 -9.30 16.23
CA TRP A 518 10.28 -8.57 16.71
C TRP A 518 10.47 -7.92 18.07
N LYS A 519 11.12 -8.60 19.03
CA LYS A 519 11.26 -8.09 20.40
C LYS A 519 12.27 -6.95 20.51
N PHE A 520 13.44 -7.07 19.87
CA PHE A 520 14.57 -6.18 20.10
C PHE A 520 15.07 -5.49 18.84
N ILE A 521 15.37 -6.25 17.78
CA ILE A 521 16.12 -5.69 16.64
C ILE A 521 15.28 -4.68 15.87
N SER A 522 14.06 -5.03 15.46
CA SER A 522 13.19 -4.12 14.71
C SER A 522 12.77 -2.89 15.52
N PRO A 523 12.35 -2.98 16.80
CA PRO A 523 12.05 -1.78 17.61
C PRO A 523 13.23 -0.84 17.80
N CYS A 524 14.41 -1.35 18.15
CA CYS A 524 15.61 -0.51 18.34
C CYS A 524 16.05 0.15 17.02
N PHE A 525 15.97 -0.59 15.91
CA PHE A 525 16.27 -0.08 14.58
C PHE A 525 15.28 1.01 14.14
N LEU A 526 13.97 0.75 14.21
CA LEU A 526 12.94 1.72 13.83
C LEU A 526 13.00 2.97 14.71
N LEU A 527 13.25 2.83 16.01
CA LEU A 527 13.45 3.95 16.93
C LEU A 527 14.66 4.81 16.51
N PHE A 528 15.80 4.17 16.20
CA PHE A 528 16.98 4.88 15.69
C PHE A 528 16.67 5.64 14.39
N VAL A 529 16.03 4.98 13.41
CA VAL A 529 15.71 5.60 12.12
C VAL A 529 14.72 6.76 12.28
N VAL A 530 13.68 6.62 13.12
CA VAL A 530 12.73 7.72 13.42
C VAL A 530 13.43 8.90 14.08
N VAL A 531 14.26 8.66 15.12
CA VAL A 531 14.98 9.72 15.82
C VAL A 531 15.92 10.45 14.86
N VAL A 532 16.73 9.73 14.09
CA VAL A 532 17.67 10.37 13.16
C VAL A 532 16.92 11.08 12.03
N SER A 533 15.84 10.52 11.48
CA SER A 533 15.02 11.18 10.45
C SER A 533 14.41 12.50 10.91
N ILE A 534 14.06 12.63 12.20
CA ILE A 534 13.57 13.88 12.79
C ILE A 534 14.74 14.86 13.00
N VAL A 535 15.89 14.39 13.53
CA VAL A 535 17.07 15.23 13.82
C VAL A 535 17.74 15.75 12.55
N THR A 536 17.82 14.94 11.49
CA THR A 536 18.41 15.32 10.19
C THR A 536 17.38 15.87 9.19
N PHE A 537 16.21 16.30 9.68
CA PHE A 537 15.17 16.88 8.83
C PHE A 537 15.71 18.06 8.02
N ARG A 538 15.37 18.11 6.73
CA ARG A 538 15.67 19.21 5.83
C ARG A 538 14.38 19.60 5.10
N PRO A 539 14.05 20.90 4.99
CA PRO A 539 12.87 21.33 4.23
C PRO A 539 12.90 20.78 2.80
N PRO A 540 11.77 20.24 2.28
CA PRO A 540 11.68 19.78 0.90
C PRO A 540 12.00 20.91 -0.09
N ARG A 541 12.44 20.50 -1.29
CA ARG A 541 12.74 21.38 -2.42
C ARG A 541 12.29 20.71 -3.70
N TYR A 542 11.80 21.50 -4.66
CA TYR A 542 11.45 21.00 -5.99
C TYR A 542 12.22 21.81 -7.04
N GLY A 543 13.26 21.20 -7.62
CA GLY A 543 14.21 21.92 -8.48
C GLY A 543 14.86 23.08 -7.72
N ALA A 544 14.69 24.30 -8.25
CA ALA A 544 15.14 25.54 -7.61
C ALA A 544 14.16 26.12 -6.57
N TYR A 545 12.92 25.61 -6.49
CA TYR A 545 11.92 26.12 -5.55
C TYR A 545 12.15 25.59 -4.13
N VAL A 546 12.13 26.51 -3.16
CA VAL A 546 12.23 26.22 -1.73
C VAL A 546 10.87 26.47 -1.09
N PHE A 547 10.36 25.50 -0.34
CA PHE A 547 9.04 25.60 0.29
C PHE A 547 9.04 26.63 1.42
N PRO A 548 8.01 27.50 1.51
CA PRO A 548 7.90 28.50 2.56
C PRO A 548 7.67 27.84 3.93
N GLU A 549 8.04 28.54 5.01
CA GLU A 549 7.94 28.00 6.38
C GLU A 549 6.53 27.57 6.76
N TRP A 550 5.50 28.27 6.30
CA TRP A 550 4.11 27.90 6.53
C TRP A 550 3.74 26.55 5.89
N ALA A 551 4.30 26.24 4.70
CA ALA A 551 4.05 24.97 4.02
C ALA A 551 4.78 23.82 4.74
N ASN A 552 5.99 24.08 5.27
CA ASN A 552 6.68 23.12 6.13
C ASN A 552 5.91 22.86 7.44
N ALA A 553 5.33 23.90 8.05
CA ALA A 553 4.47 23.76 9.22
C ALA A 553 3.19 22.98 8.91
N LEU A 554 2.57 23.19 7.74
CA LEU A 554 1.44 22.40 7.26
C LEU A 554 1.81 20.93 7.03
N GLY A 555 2.97 20.65 6.43
CA GLY A 555 3.51 19.30 6.28
C GLY A 555 3.69 18.59 7.62
N TRP A 556 4.31 19.27 8.60
CA TRP A 556 4.40 18.75 9.97
C TRP A 556 3.04 18.56 10.64
N ALA A 557 2.03 19.39 10.36
CA ALA A 557 0.68 19.19 10.87
C ALA A 557 0.01 17.92 10.31
N ILE A 558 0.27 17.59 9.03
CA ILE A 558 -0.22 16.35 8.36
C ILE A 558 0.54 15.11 8.88
N ALA A 559 1.84 15.23 9.16
CA ALA A 559 2.58 14.16 9.82
C ALA A 559 2.06 13.94 11.26
N ALA A 560 1.92 15.02 12.03
CA ALA A 560 1.46 14.97 13.42
C ALA A 560 -0.01 14.53 13.56
N SER A 561 -0.89 14.83 12.60
CA SER A 561 -2.30 14.41 12.65
C SER A 561 -2.44 12.89 12.65
N SER A 562 -1.62 12.18 11.88
CA SER A 562 -1.57 10.71 11.87
C SER A 562 -0.87 10.14 13.10
N MET A 563 0.33 10.65 13.42
CA MET A 563 1.11 10.20 14.58
C MET A 563 0.36 10.38 15.92
N SER A 564 -0.44 11.45 16.06
CA SER A 564 -1.18 11.75 17.29
C SER A 564 -2.43 10.89 17.52
N VAL A 565 -2.95 10.19 16.50
CA VAL A 565 -4.12 9.29 16.68
C VAL A 565 -3.84 8.20 17.71
N ALA A 566 -2.63 7.63 17.72
CA ALA A 566 -2.23 6.59 18.66
C ALA A 566 -2.29 7.06 20.14
N PRO A 567 -1.57 8.12 20.57
CA PRO A 567 -1.63 8.60 21.95
C PRO A 567 -2.99 9.23 22.32
N ILE A 568 -3.68 9.92 21.41
CA ILE A 568 -5.02 10.47 21.69
C ILE A 568 -6.02 9.35 21.97
N TYR A 569 -6.02 8.28 21.17
CA TYR A 569 -6.89 7.13 21.41
C TYR A 569 -6.54 6.41 22.71
N ALA A 570 -5.25 6.24 23.02
CA ALA A 570 -4.80 5.64 24.28
C ALA A 570 -5.30 6.43 25.50
N ALA A 571 -5.19 7.76 25.47
CA ALA A 571 -5.71 8.64 26.52
C ALA A 571 -7.25 8.56 26.64
N TYR A 572 -7.97 8.64 25.52
CA TYR A 572 -9.43 8.46 25.49
C TYR A 572 -9.87 7.11 26.07
N LYS A 573 -9.18 6.02 25.70
CA LYS A 573 -9.50 4.67 26.17
C LYS A 573 -9.22 4.49 27.66
N PHE A 574 -8.13 5.06 28.17
CA PHE A 574 -7.80 5.03 29.60
C PHE A 574 -8.78 5.86 30.45
N CYS A 575 -9.22 7.02 29.95
CA CYS A 575 -10.21 7.85 30.62
C CYS A 575 -11.61 7.22 30.64
N SER A 576 -12.03 6.58 29.55
CA SER A 576 -13.39 6.01 29.39
C SER A 576 -13.62 4.68 30.14
N LEU A 577 -12.58 3.95 30.52
CA LEU A 577 -12.73 2.73 31.33
C LEU A 577 -13.04 3.08 32.80
N PRO A 578 -14.02 2.41 33.46
CA PRO A 578 -14.26 2.57 34.90
C PRO A 578 -13.18 1.87 35.74
N GLY A 579 -13.15 2.14 37.05
CA GLY A 579 -12.27 1.48 38.03
C GLY A 579 -11.02 2.28 38.40
N SER A 580 -10.15 1.66 39.22
CA SER A 580 -8.86 2.20 39.65
C SER A 580 -7.87 2.31 38.48
N PRO A 581 -6.80 3.14 38.56
CA PRO A 581 -5.82 3.25 37.48
C PRO A 581 -5.14 1.92 37.10
N ARG A 582 -5.02 0.98 38.04
CA ARG A 582 -4.46 -0.35 37.79
C ARG A 582 -5.43 -1.27 37.03
N GLU A 583 -6.71 -1.25 37.39
CA GLU A 583 -7.76 -2.01 36.69
C GLU A 583 -8.01 -1.46 35.29
N LYS A 584 -8.08 -0.12 35.15
CA LYS A 584 -8.13 0.56 33.85
C LYS A 584 -7.01 0.09 32.93
N LEU A 585 -5.77 0.06 33.43
CA LEU A 585 -4.61 -0.41 32.67
C LEU A 585 -4.72 -1.90 32.30
N ALA A 586 -5.21 -2.75 33.21
CA ALA A 586 -5.42 -4.18 32.96
C ALA A 586 -6.42 -4.42 31.82
N TYR A 587 -7.61 -3.80 31.87
CA TYR A 587 -8.62 -3.89 30.82
C TYR A 587 -8.21 -3.23 29.50
N ALA A 588 -7.29 -2.26 29.55
CA ALA A 588 -6.80 -1.55 28.36
C ALA A 588 -5.69 -2.31 27.61
N ILE A 589 -4.85 -3.09 28.31
CA ILE A 589 -3.77 -3.87 27.71
C ILE A 589 -4.22 -5.29 27.31
N THR A 590 -5.13 -5.90 28.08
CA THR A 590 -5.55 -7.30 27.86
C THR A 590 -6.43 -7.44 26.61
N PRO A 591 -6.27 -8.51 25.80
CA PRO A 591 -7.12 -8.76 24.63
C PRO A 591 -8.61 -8.81 24.97
N GLU A 592 -9.48 -8.33 24.08
CA GLU A 592 -10.93 -8.30 24.34
C GLU A 592 -11.52 -9.70 24.56
N LYS A 593 -10.97 -10.72 23.90
CA LYS A 593 -11.34 -12.14 24.04
C LYS A 593 -10.92 -12.76 25.39
N GLU A 594 -10.06 -12.09 26.15
CA GLU A 594 -9.49 -12.58 27.41
C GLU A 594 -9.89 -11.72 28.62
N ARG A 595 -10.90 -10.84 28.50
CA ARG A 595 -11.35 -9.96 29.60
C ARG A 595 -11.72 -10.73 30.87
N GLU A 596 -12.30 -11.91 30.75
CA GLU A 596 -12.61 -12.75 31.92
C GLU A 596 -11.38 -13.13 32.77
N ARG A 597 -10.16 -13.09 32.19
CA ARG A 597 -8.91 -13.31 32.95
C ARG A 597 -8.61 -12.12 33.85
N VAL A 598 -8.92 -10.90 33.39
CA VAL A 598 -8.82 -9.67 34.20
C VAL A 598 -9.82 -9.74 35.36
N ASP A 599 -11.05 -10.19 35.10
CA ASP A 599 -12.09 -10.38 36.13
C ASP A 599 -11.68 -11.44 37.18
N ARG A 600 -10.86 -12.42 36.78
CA ARG A 600 -10.21 -13.42 37.66
C ARG A 600 -8.89 -12.93 38.30
N GLY A 601 -8.45 -11.69 38.04
CA GLY A 601 -7.21 -11.11 38.55
C GLY A 601 -5.92 -11.57 37.84
N GLU A 602 -6.02 -12.41 36.80
CA GLU A 602 -4.89 -12.96 36.05
C GLU A 602 -4.47 -12.05 34.89
N VAL A 603 -3.60 -11.08 35.17
CA VAL A 603 -3.04 -10.17 34.14
C VAL A 603 -1.58 -10.55 33.87
N PRO A 604 -1.27 -11.39 32.87
CA PRO A 604 0.11 -11.84 32.61
C PRO A 604 1.07 -10.67 32.32
N GLN A 605 0.57 -9.58 31.74
CA GLN A 605 1.33 -8.36 31.44
C GLN A 605 1.82 -7.62 32.69
N PHE A 606 1.30 -7.90 33.89
CA PHE A 606 1.86 -7.39 35.15
C PHE A 606 3.01 -8.24 35.70
N THR A 607 3.36 -9.36 35.06
CA THR A 607 4.48 -10.21 35.48
C THR A 607 5.76 -9.88 34.72
N LEU A 608 6.90 -9.77 35.42
CA LEU A 608 8.22 -9.57 34.79
C LEU A 608 8.54 -10.63 33.72
N ARG A 609 8.00 -11.85 33.90
CA ARG A 609 8.15 -12.95 32.94
C ARG A 609 7.57 -12.63 31.56
N HIS A 610 6.48 -11.88 31.45
CA HIS A 610 5.90 -11.46 30.16
C HIS A 610 6.85 -10.53 29.39
N TRP A 611 7.53 -9.63 30.09
CA TRP A 611 8.43 -8.66 29.48
C TRP A 611 9.77 -9.28 29.06
N LEU A 612 10.25 -10.27 29.81
CA LEU A 612 11.57 -10.92 29.62
C LEU A 612 11.57 -12.18 28.72
N VAL A 613 10.42 -12.81 28.45
CA VAL A 613 10.34 -14.03 27.62
C VAL A 613 10.31 -13.70 26.12
N VAL A 614 10.96 -14.58 25.33
CA VAL A 614 11.12 -14.50 23.85
C VAL A 614 10.50 -15.72 23.16
#